data_AF-A0A0X3URZ7-F1
#
_entry.id   AF-A0A0X3URZ7-F1
#
_cell.length_a   1.000
_cell.length_b   1.000
_cell.length_c   1.000
_cell.angle_alpha   90.00
_cell.angle_beta   90.00
_cell.angle_gamma   90.00
#
_symmetry.space_group_name_H-M   'P 1'
#
loop_
_entity.id
_entity.type
_entity.pdbx_description
1 polymer ?
#
loop_
_entity_poly.entity_id
_entity_poly.type
_entity_poly.pdbx_seq_one_letter_code
_entity_poly.pdbx_strand_id
1 'polypeptide(L)'
;MARPAAGAPRPSAADVLAEAVRALAPEDGANRLVQRIAEGKAPRSVFATLALEQYQVLTADRISFQHLARRADGDPPVADFFDLLAQGETRALARLAGLADACGLTDREIAGYRPRPGCQAFPSYTARLALAAEPADAAIALTANSAFRGGRCAAVHRAMAEHYAFPDAARGFFALCAEPAPELAEAARAAVQQGIDTGQARPAAARRYGYLLRAYEVMF
;
A
#
# COMPACT_ATOMS: atom_id res chain seq x y z
N MET A 1 26.76 2.89 -23.53
CA MET A 1 25.31 2.69 -23.32
C MET A 1 24.61 3.00 -24.63
N ALA A 2 24.02 2.00 -25.28
CA ALA A 2 23.36 2.18 -26.56
C ALA A 2 22.10 3.05 -26.38
N ARG A 3 22.01 4.14 -27.14
CA ARG A 3 20.82 4.99 -27.22
C ARG A 3 19.67 4.13 -27.79
N PRO A 4 18.45 4.14 -27.21
CA PRO A 4 17.34 3.39 -27.78
C PRO A 4 17.11 3.82 -29.22
N ALA A 5 16.85 2.86 -30.11
CA ALA A 5 16.52 3.13 -31.50
C ALA A 5 15.28 4.05 -31.57
N ALA A 6 15.40 5.15 -32.31
CA ALA A 6 14.28 6.03 -32.58
C ALA A 6 13.25 5.26 -33.41
N GLY A 7 12.14 4.83 -32.79
CA GLY A 7 11.06 4.12 -33.49
C GLY A 7 10.38 2.99 -32.72
N ALA A 8 10.87 2.57 -31.55
CA ALA A 8 10.09 1.66 -30.71
C ALA A 8 8.86 2.41 -30.13
N PRO A 9 7.64 1.85 -30.19
CA PRO A 9 6.48 2.44 -29.54
C PRO A 9 6.78 2.66 -28.05
N ARG A 10 6.48 3.86 -27.53
CA ARG A 10 6.53 4.05 -26.08
C ARG A 10 5.51 3.09 -25.45
N PRO A 11 5.86 2.35 -24.39
CA PRO A 11 4.92 1.45 -23.74
C PRO A 11 3.75 2.27 -23.18
N SER A 12 2.53 1.73 -23.24
CA SER A 12 1.38 2.40 -22.63
C SER A 12 1.49 2.36 -21.11
N ALA A 13 0.78 3.27 -20.42
CA ALA A 13 0.70 3.23 -18.96
C ALA A 13 0.19 1.87 -18.44
N ALA A 14 -0.76 1.26 -19.16
CA ALA A 14 -1.27 -0.07 -18.84
C ALA A 14 -0.18 -1.15 -18.92
N ASP A 15 0.66 -1.11 -19.96
CA ASP A 15 1.77 -2.06 -20.13
C ASP A 15 2.81 -1.90 -19.02
N VAL A 16 3.15 -0.65 -18.66
CA VAL A 16 4.11 -0.36 -17.59
C VAL A 16 3.61 -0.87 -16.25
N LEU A 17 2.34 -0.61 -15.92
CA LEU A 17 1.74 -1.09 -14.68
C LEU A 17 1.60 -2.61 -14.64
N ALA A 18 1.14 -3.23 -15.74
CA ALA A 18 1.04 -4.68 -15.83
C ALA A 18 2.39 -5.38 -15.67
N GLU A 19 3.44 -4.83 -16.30
CA GLU A 19 4.79 -5.34 -16.14
C GLU A 19 5.33 -5.14 -14.72
N ALA A 20 5.10 -3.98 -14.11
CA ALA A 20 5.49 -3.74 -12.73
C ALA A 20 4.80 -4.71 -11.76
N VAL A 21 3.50 -4.95 -11.93
CA VAL A 21 2.75 -5.95 -11.15
C VAL A 21 3.34 -7.34 -11.34
N ARG A 22 3.54 -7.81 -12.59
CA ARG A 22 4.13 -9.13 -12.85
C ARG A 22 5.52 -9.29 -12.23
N ALA A 23 6.40 -8.32 -12.46
CA ALA A 23 7.78 -8.35 -11.98
C ALA A 23 7.88 -8.31 -10.44
N LEU A 24 6.86 -7.77 -9.78
CA LEU A 24 6.82 -7.59 -8.33
C LEU A 24 5.85 -8.55 -7.64
N ALA A 25 5.34 -9.58 -8.31
CA ALA A 25 4.39 -10.52 -7.72
C ALA A 25 4.98 -11.39 -6.60
N PRO A 26 4.34 -11.42 -5.40
CA PRO A 26 4.31 -12.49 -4.41
C PRO A 26 5.15 -13.73 -4.66
N GLU A 27 6.00 -14.16 -3.72
CA GLU A 27 6.20 -15.60 -3.62
C GLU A 27 4.99 -16.13 -2.85
N ASP A 28 4.44 -17.26 -3.30
CA ASP A 28 3.31 -17.86 -2.63
C ASP A 28 3.65 -18.16 -1.18
N GLY A 29 2.81 -17.68 -0.26
CA GLY A 29 3.03 -17.89 1.16
C GLY A 29 4.15 -17.07 1.79
N ALA A 30 4.68 -16.05 1.11
CA ALA A 30 5.74 -15.18 1.65
C ALA A 30 5.39 -14.58 3.03
N ASN A 31 4.12 -14.27 3.29
CA ASN A 31 3.67 -13.79 4.60
C ASN A 31 3.07 -14.94 5.44
N ARG A 32 3.90 -15.53 6.30
CA ARG A 32 3.53 -16.63 7.21
C ARG A 32 2.42 -16.25 8.19
N LEU A 33 2.31 -14.98 8.58
CA LEU A 33 1.27 -14.53 9.51
C LEU A 33 -0.11 -14.60 8.87
N VAL A 34 -0.25 -14.12 7.62
CA VAL A 34 -1.52 -14.20 6.88
C VAL A 34 -1.98 -15.65 6.73
N GLN A 35 -1.06 -16.58 6.43
CA GLN A 35 -1.38 -18.01 6.38
C GLN A 35 -1.88 -18.55 7.73
N ARG A 36 -1.19 -18.25 8.83
CA ARG A 36 -1.61 -18.69 10.17
C ARG A 36 -2.96 -18.10 10.57
N ILE A 37 -3.24 -16.84 10.20
CA ILE A 37 -4.56 -16.24 10.42
C ILE A 37 -5.61 -17.00 9.61
N ALA A 38 -5.36 -17.21 8.32
CA ALA A 38 -6.27 -17.90 7.39
C ALA A 38 -6.60 -19.33 7.83
N GLU A 39 -5.68 -20.01 8.52
CA GLU A 39 -5.87 -21.36 9.05
C GLU A 39 -6.43 -21.39 10.49
N GLY A 40 -6.71 -20.23 11.10
CA GLY A 40 -7.16 -20.16 12.50
C GLY A 40 -6.08 -20.51 13.54
N LYS A 41 -4.80 -20.54 13.15
CA LYS A 41 -3.65 -20.95 13.97
C LYS A 41 -2.85 -19.78 14.58
N ALA A 42 -3.25 -18.54 14.32
CA ALA A 42 -2.65 -17.38 14.93
C ALA A 42 -3.35 -17.10 16.28
N PRO A 43 -2.63 -16.63 17.31
CA PRO A 43 -3.29 -16.19 18.54
C PRO A 43 -4.16 -14.95 18.26
N ARG A 44 -5.35 -14.88 18.86
CA ARG A 44 -6.27 -13.72 18.70
C ARG A 44 -5.62 -12.38 19.09
N SER A 45 -4.65 -12.39 20.01
CA SER A 45 -3.90 -11.18 20.40
C SER A 45 -3.13 -10.52 19.24
N VAL A 46 -2.89 -11.24 18.13
CA VAL A 46 -2.22 -10.67 16.96
C VAL A 46 -3.03 -9.53 16.33
N PHE A 47 -4.37 -9.57 16.42
CA PHE A 47 -5.23 -8.54 15.86
C PHE A 47 -5.08 -7.18 16.57
N ALA A 48 -4.80 -7.21 17.88
CA ALA A 48 -4.45 -6.00 18.62
C ALA A 48 -3.11 -5.43 18.15
N THR A 49 -2.11 -6.30 17.91
CA THR A 49 -0.82 -5.86 17.34
C THR A 49 -1.00 -5.29 15.94
N LEU A 50 -1.81 -5.93 15.09
CA LEU A 50 -2.12 -5.44 13.75
C LEU A 50 -2.81 -4.08 13.81
N ALA A 51 -3.78 -3.88 14.70
CA ALA A 51 -4.44 -2.58 14.87
C ALA A 51 -3.44 -1.48 15.24
N LEU A 52 -2.54 -1.75 16.20
CA LEU A 52 -1.57 -0.79 16.68
C LEU A 52 -0.51 -0.45 15.61
N GLU A 53 0.03 -1.45 14.90
CA GLU A 53 1.00 -1.22 13.82
C GLU A 53 0.36 -0.53 12.61
N GLN A 54 -0.83 -0.95 12.20
CA GLN A 54 -1.53 -0.31 11.08
C GLN A 54 -1.87 1.14 11.39
N TYR A 55 -2.25 1.49 12.63
CA TYR A 55 -2.49 2.89 12.99
C TYR A 55 -1.27 3.78 12.68
N GLN A 56 -0.07 3.29 12.99
CA GLN A 56 1.20 3.99 12.74
C GLN A 56 1.50 4.08 11.23
N VAL A 57 1.37 2.95 10.51
CA VAL A 57 1.59 2.88 9.06
C VAL A 57 0.67 3.83 8.32
N LEU A 58 -0.65 3.74 8.53
CA LEU A 58 -1.63 4.57 7.82
C LEU A 58 -1.42 6.07 8.11
N THR A 59 -1.04 6.42 9.35
CA THR A 59 -0.75 7.81 9.72
C THR A 59 0.49 8.34 9.00
N ALA A 60 1.57 7.56 8.93
CA ALA A 60 2.81 7.92 8.26
C ALA A 60 2.65 7.98 6.72
N ASP A 61 1.96 7.00 6.14
CA ASP A 61 1.71 6.91 4.71
C ASP A 61 0.81 8.07 4.25
N ARG A 62 -0.23 8.42 5.02
CA ARG A 62 -1.07 9.59 4.73
C ARG A 62 -0.26 10.87 4.57
N ILE A 63 0.68 11.13 5.49
CA ILE A 63 1.55 12.32 5.43
C ILE A 63 2.48 12.24 4.22
N SER A 64 3.02 11.06 3.93
CA SER A 64 3.90 10.83 2.79
C SER A 64 3.19 11.07 1.46
N PHE A 65 1.95 10.60 1.32
CA PHE A 65 1.13 10.82 0.12
C PHE A 65 0.72 12.28 -0.02
N GLN A 66 0.32 12.96 1.06
CA GLN A 66 0.08 14.42 1.03
C GLN A 66 1.33 15.23 0.64
N HIS A 67 2.52 14.75 0.98
CA HIS A 67 3.75 15.38 0.55
C HIS A 67 4.04 15.12 -0.94
N LEU A 68 3.81 13.90 -1.42
CA LEU A 68 3.94 13.55 -2.83
C LEU A 68 2.95 14.31 -3.72
N ALA A 69 1.71 14.49 -3.28
CA ALA A 69 0.71 15.29 -3.99
C ALA A 69 1.22 16.73 -4.21
N ARG A 70 1.67 17.39 -3.14
CA ARG A 70 2.26 18.74 -3.21
C ARG A 70 3.51 18.84 -4.08
N ARG A 71 4.36 17.80 -4.08
CA ARG A 71 5.52 17.76 -4.99
C ARG A 71 5.14 17.63 -6.46
N ALA A 72 3.95 17.10 -6.72
CA ALA A 72 3.40 16.89 -8.04
C ALA A 72 2.41 17.98 -8.45
N ASP A 73 2.34 19.13 -7.76
CA ASP A 73 1.40 20.23 -8.08
C ASP A 73 1.51 20.73 -9.55
N GLY A 74 2.68 20.57 -10.17
CA GLY A 74 2.92 20.88 -11.59
C GLY A 74 2.43 19.82 -12.58
N ASP A 75 2.01 18.65 -12.08
CA ASP A 75 1.59 17.45 -12.83
C ASP A 75 0.25 16.94 -12.26
N PRO A 76 -0.89 17.59 -12.58
CA PRO A 76 -2.17 17.32 -11.90
C PRO A 76 -2.61 15.84 -11.85
N PRO A 77 -2.47 15.03 -12.93
CA PRO A 77 -2.81 13.60 -12.85
C PRO A 77 -2.01 12.83 -11.80
N VAL A 78 -0.76 13.25 -11.55
CA VAL A 78 0.12 12.63 -10.54
C VAL A 78 -0.25 13.10 -9.15
N ALA A 79 -0.55 14.40 -8.96
CA ALA A 79 -1.04 14.93 -7.69
C ALA A 79 -2.36 14.28 -7.26
N ASP A 80 -3.34 14.19 -8.17
CA ASP A 80 -4.66 13.59 -7.92
C ASP A 80 -4.55 12.14 -7.44
N PHE A 81 -3.64 11.36 -8.03
CA PHE A 81 -3.38 9.99 -7.59
C PHE A 81 -2.93 9.92 -6.13
N PHE A 82 -2.01 10.79 -5.72
CA PHE A 82 -1.51 10.82 -4.34
C PHE A 82 -2.55 11.37 -3.35
N ASP A 83 -3.36 12.33 -3.76
CA ASP A 83 -4.49 12.81 -2.95
C ASP A 83 -5.51 11.70 -2.70
N LEU A 84 -5.84 10.92 -3.72
CA LEU A 84 -6.72 9.75 -3.57
C LEU A 84 -6.14 8.70 -2.62
N LEU A 85 -4.82 8.46 -2.66
CA LEU A 85 -4.15 7.58 -1.69
C LEU A 85 -4.27 8.14 -0.26
N ALA A 86 -3.97 9.43 -0.05
CA ALA A 86 -4.09 10.07 1.28
C ALA A 86 -5.51 10.03 1.85
N GLN A 87 -6.52 10.20 0.99
CA GLN A 87 -7.94 10.04 1.35
C GLN A 87 -8.26 8.57 1.68
N GLY A 88 -7.67 7.62 0.94
CA GLY A 88 -7.71 6.19 1.26
C GLY A 88 -7.21 5.89 2.67
N GLU A 89 -6.04 6.41 3.03
CA GLU A 89 -5.45 6.23 4.36
C GLU A 89 -6.35 6.81 5.48
N THR A 90 -7.00 7.94 5.22
CA THR A 90 -7.97 8.53 6.16
C THR A 90 -9.20 7.63 6.36
N ARG A 91 -9.75 7.07 5.28
CA ARG A 91 -10.88 6.12 5.36
C ARG A 91 -10.47 4.83 6.08
N ALA A 92 -9.26 4.34 5.81
CA ALA A 92 -8.71 3.15 6.44
C ALA A 92 -8.53 3.34 7.96
N LEU A 93 -7.99 4.48 8.40
CA LEU A 93 -7.89 4.83 9.83
C LEU A 93 -9.25 4.82 10.53
N ALA A 94 -10.28 5.40 9.90
CA ALA A 94 -11.63 5.39 10.45
C ALA A 94 -12.21 3.97 10.59
N ARG A 95 -11.95 3.08 9.63
CA ARG A 95 -12.38 1.67 9.70
C ARG A 95 -11.57 0.83 10.68
N LEU A 96 -10.30 1.20 10.91
CA LEU A 96 -9.42 0.50 11.85
C LEU A 96 -9.89 0.63 13.30
N ALA A 97 -10.59 1.73 13.64
CA ALA A 97 -11.16 1.95 14.97
C ALA A 97 -12.03 0.78 15.45
N GLY A 98 -12.85 0.19 14.56
CA GLY A 98 -13.68 -0.97 14.93
C GLY A 98 -12.87 -2.21 15.34
N LEU A 99 -11.67 -2.39 14.77
CA LEU A 99 -10.76 -3.48 15.18
C LEU A 99 -10.12 -3.17 16.53
N ALA A 100 -9.72 -1.91 16.75
CA ALA A 100 -9.16 -1.47 18.02
C ALA A 100 -10.16 -1.67 19.17
N ASP A 101 -11.41 -1.25 18.97
CA ASP A 101 -12.50 -1.43 19.93
C ASP A 101 -12.74 -2.91 20.27
N ALA A 102 -12.82 -3.77 19.25
CA ALA A 102 -13.01 -5.21 19.44
C ALA A 102 -11.81 -5.92 20.08
N CYS A 103 -10.64 -5.29 20.07
CA CYS A 103 -9.46 -5.73 20.81
C CYS A 103 -9.37 -5.11 22.22
N GLY A 104 -10.29 -4.21 22.59
CA GLY A 104 -10.27 -3.51 23.87
C GLY A 104 -9.18 -2.45 24.00
N LEU A 105 -8.67 -1.93 22.87
CA LEU A 105 -7.62 -0.91 22.87
C LEU A 105 -8.21 0.47 23.15
N THR A 106 -7.60 1.18 24.09
CA THR A 106 -7.91 2.57 24.43
C THR A 106 -7.05 3.54 23.62
N ASP A 107 -7.51 4.79 23.49
CA ASP A 107 -6.71 5.87 22.88
C ASP A 107 -5.33 6.04 23.53
N ARG A 108 -5.25 5.83 24.85
CA ARG A 108 -3.99 5.87 25.60
C ARG A 108 -3.04 4.76 25.17
N GLU A 109 -3.54 3.55 24.95
CA GLU A 109 -2.72 2.43 24.48
C GLU A 109 -2.27 2.63 23.04
N ILE A 110 -3.13 3.17 22.17
CA ILE A 110 -2.78 3.51 20.78
C ILE A 110 -1.69 4.59 20.76
N ALA A 111 -1.86 5.68 21.51
CA ALA A 111 -0.90 6.78 21.56
C ALA A 111 0.42 6.40 22.26
N GLY A 112 0.36 5.54 23.27
CA GLY A 112 1.53 5.05 24.01
C GLY A 112 2.24 3.86 23.37
N TYR A 113 1.74 3.35 22.24
CA TYR A 113 2.29 2.17 21.59
C TYR A 113 3.71 2.42 21.09
N ARG A 114 4.61 1.46 21.39
CA ARG A 114 5.96 1.45 20.84
C ARG A 114 6.00 0.53 19.60
N PRO A 115 6.17 1.08 18.39
CA PRO A 115 6.12 0.28 17.17
C PRO A 115 7.27 -0.73 17.08
N ARG A 116 7.00 -1.85 16.42
CA ARG A 116 8.02 -2.87 16.11
C ARG A 116 8.86 -2.38 14.93
N PRO A 117 10.22 -2.40 15.03
CA PRO A 117 11.08 -1.89 13.97
C PRO A 117 10.82 -2.49 12.59
N GLY A 118 10.51 -3.80 12.51
CA GLY A 118 10.19 -4.48 11.25
C GLY A 118 8.94 -3.92 10.56
N CYS A 119 7.89 -3.61 11.34
CA CYS A 119 6.65 -3.04 10.83
C CYS A 119 6.81 -1.59 10.35
N GLN A 120 7.86 -0.90 10.79
CA GLN A 120 8.14 0.48 10.43
C GLN A 120 9.04 0.63 9.20
N ALA A 121 9.59 -0.47 8.67
CA ALA A 121 10.46 -0.43 7.49
C ALA A 121 9.72 0.07 6.25
N PHE A 122 8.48 -0.41 6.03
CA PHE A 122 7.63 0.02 4.92
C PHE A 122 7.29 1.53 4.98
N PRO A 123 6.65 2.07 6.04
CA PRO A 123 6.30 3.49 6.07
C PRO A 123 7.53 4.41 6.09
N SER A 124 8.65 3.99 6.70
CA SER A 124 9.91 4.73 6.62
C SER A 124 10.44 4.81 5.18
N TYR A 125 10.28 3.73 4.41
CA TYR A 125 10.68 3.70 3.01
C TYR A 125 9.72 4.53 2.14
N THR A 126 8.41 4.49 2.39
CA THR A 126 7.42 5.36 1.74
C THR A 126 7.76 6.83 1.96
N ALA A 127 8.09 7.24 3.19
CA ALA A 127 8.54 8.59 3.50
C ALA A 127 9.83 8.96 2.74
N ARG A 128 10.78 8.02 2.62
CA ARG A 128 12.00 8.22 1.82
C ARG A 128 11.70 8.42 0.33
N LEU A 129 10.73 7.68 -0.22
CA LEU A 129 10.26 7.89 -1.60
C LEU A 129 9.60 9.27 -1.73
N ALA A 130 8.77 9.67 -0.77
CA ALA A 130 8.14 10.99 -0.77
C ALA A 130 9.17 12.13 -0.80
N LEU A 131 10.30 11.97 -0.11
CA LEU A 131 11.37 12.97 -0.05
C LEU A 131 12.30 13.00 -1.27
N ALA A 132 12.47 11.90 -2.00
CA ALA A 132 13.57 11.79 -2.96
C ALA A 132 13.21 11.18 -4.32
N ALA A 133 12.12 10.44 -4.42
CA ALA A 133 11.74 9.81 -5.68
C ALA A 133 11.11 10.82 -6.65
N GLU A 134 11.14 10.46 -7.93
CA GLU A 134 10.26 11.08 -8.92
C GLU A 134 8.83 10.64 -8.62
N PRO A 135 7.85 11.57 -8.51
CA PRO A 135 6.46 11.22 -8.19
C PRO A 135 5.85 10.16 -9.11
N ALA A 136 6.12 10.24 -10.42
CA ALA A 136 5.66 9.23 -11.38
C ALA A 136 6.28 7.83 -11.12
N ASP A 137 7.56 7.76 -10.75
CA ASP A 137 8.22 6.49 -10.40
C ASP A 137 7.65 5.89 -9.11
N ALA A 138 7.35 6.74 -8.13
CA ALA A 138 6.72 6.34 -6.87
C ALA A 138 5.29 5.82 -7.11
N ALA A 139 4.53 6.46 -8.00
CA ALA A 139 3.18 6.02 -8.37
C ALA A 139 3.19 4.60 -8.96
N ILE A 140 4.07 4.32 -9.94
CA ILE A 140 4.22 2.97 -10.51
C ILE A 140 4.52 1.94 -9.41
N ALA A 141 5.46 2.24 -8.52
CA ALA A 141 5.88 1.33 -7.46
C ALA A 141 4.77 1.04 -6.44
N LEU A 142 4.04 2.07 -6.00
CA LEU A 142 2.95 1.94 -5.02
C LEU A 142 1.72 1.25 -5.60
N THR A 143 1.40 1.49 -6.87
CA THR A 143 0.32 0.78 -7.58
C THR A 143 0.64 -0.71 -7.69
N ALA A 144 1.86 -1.05 -8.08
CA ALA A 144 2.28 -2.45 -8.16
C ALA A 144 2.24 -3.15 -6.79
N ASN A 145 2.67 -2.48 -5.72
CA ASN A 145 2.60 -3.03 -4.36
C ASN A 145 1.14 -3.27 -3.90
N SER A 146 0.24 -2.33 -4.22
CA SER A 146 -1.17 -2.38 -3.80
C SER A 146 -1.92 -3.57 -4.40
N ALA A 147 -1.54 -4.04 -5.59
CA ALA A 147 -2.20 -5.15 -6.29
C ALA A 147 -2.23 -6.45 -5.45
N PHE A 148 -1.25 -6.66 -4.56
CA PHE A 148 -1.12 -7.88 -3.76
C PHE A 148 -1.65 -7.74 -2.33
N ARG A 149 -1.88 -6.49 -1.88
CA ARG A 149 -2.43 -6.20 -0.56
C ARG A 149 -3.89 -6.66 -0.45
N GLY A 150 -4.68 -6.51 -1.51
CA GLY A 150 -6.11 -6.84 -1.52
C GLY A 150 -6.40 -8.32 -1.22
N GLY A 151 -5.67 -9.25 -1.86
CA GLY A 151 -5.85 -10.69 -1.62
C GLY A 151 -5.52 -11.12 -0.18
N ARG A 152 -4.48 -10.53 0.42
CA ARG A 152 -4.13 -10.76 1.84
C ARG A 152 -5.20 -10.20 2.78
N CYS A 153 -5.69 -9.00 2.51
CA CYS A 153 -6.76 -8.40 3.31
C CYS A 153 -8.05 -9.22 3.21
N ALA A 154 -8.41 -9.73 2.03
CA ALA A 154 -9.56 -10.60 1.84
C ALA A 154 -9.43 -11.91 2.65
N ALA A 155 -8.24 -12.52 2.65
CA ALA A 155 -7.97 -13.73 3.44
C ALA A 155 -8.12 -13.48 4.94
N VAL A 156 -7.57 -12.38 5.46
CA VAL A 156 -7.69 -12.00 6.87
C VAL A 156 -9.15 -11.68 7.21
N HIS A 157 -9.84 -10.88 6.39
CA HIS A 157 -11.24 -10.52 6.56
C HIS A 157 -12.14 -11.76 6.72
N ARG A 158 -11.96 -12.76 5.85
CA ARG A 158 -12.71 -14.02 5.89
C ARG A 158 -12.40 -14.81 7.16
N ALA A 159 -11.11 -14.99 7.47
CA ALA A 159 -10.68 -15.74 8.64
C ALA A 159 -11.17 -15.14 9.96
N MET A 160 -11.23 -13.81 10.06
CA MET A 160 -11.77 -13.11 11.22
C MET A 160 -13.20 -13.50 11.56
N ALA A 161 -14.02 -13.77 10.54
CA ALA A 161 -15.38 -14.28 10.72
C ALA A 161 -15.39 -15.77 11.05
N GLU A 162 -14.66 -16.58 10.27
CA GLU A 162 -14.73 -18.05 10.32
C GLU A 162 -14.06 -18.65 11.56
N HIS A 163 -12.95 -18.06 12.04
CA HIS A 163 -12.11 -18.67 13.07
C HIS A 163 -12.01 -17.87 14.36
N TYR A 164 -12.28 -16.56 14.30
CA TYR A 164 -12.06 -15.67 15.43
C TYR A 164 -13.35 -15.03 15.95
N ALA A 165 -14.50 -15.16 15.28
CA ALA A 165 -15.77 -14.57 15.71
C ALA A 165 -15.68 -13.04 15.98
N PHE A 166 -14.93 -12.31 15.15
CA PHE A 166 -14.93 -10.84 15.21
C PHE A 166 -16.24 -10.27 14.61
N PRO A 167 -16.81 -9.22 15.22
CA PRO A 167 -17.98 -8.54 14.65
C PRO A 167 -17.62 -7.80 13.34
N ASP A 168 -18.62 -7.50 12.53
CA ASP A 168 -18.47 -6.83 11.22
C ASP A 168 -17.69 -5.52 11.33
N ALA A 169 -17.96 -4.73 12.38
CA ALA A 169 -17.25 -3.48 12.64
C ALA A 169 -15.74 -3.67 12.75
N ALA A 170 -15.27 -4.77 13.38
CA ALA A 170 -13.85 -5.07 13.52
C ALA A 170 -13.20 -5.52 12.21
N ARG A 171 -13.99 -6.03 11.28
CA ARG A 171 -13.53 -6.53 9.97
C ARG A 171 -13.47 -5.43 8.92
N GLY A 172 -14.04 -4.25 9.21
CA GLY A 172 -14.21 -3.15 8.25
C GLY A 172 -12.92 -2.64 7.59
N PHE A 173 -11.80 -2.61 8.32
CA PHE A 173 -10.50 -2.23 7.74
C PHE A 173 -10.07 -3.20 6.64
N PHE A 174 -10.09 -4.50 6.93
CA PHE A 174 -9.68 -5.51 5.96
C PHE A 174 -10.68 -5.67 4.81
N ALA A 175 -11.97 -5.43 5.06
CA ALA A 175 -12.99 -5.35 4.02
C ALA A 175 -12.66 -4.22 3.02
N LEU A 176 -12.43 -3.00 3.52
CA LEU A 176 -12.07 -1.84 2.69
C LEU A 176 -10.81 -2.10 1.87
N CYS A 177 -9.77 -2.70 2.46
CA CYS A 177 -8.53 -2.99 1.74
C CYS A 177 -8.66 -4.14 0.72
N ALA A 178 -9.69 -4.99 0.83
CA ALA A 178 -9.97 -6.08 -0.10
C ALA A 178 -10.83 -5.65 -1.30
N GLU A 179 -11.56 -4.55 -1.18
CA GLU A 179 -12.46 -4.05 -2.21
C GLU A 179 -11.68 -3.52 -3.44
N PRO A 180 -12.16 -3.79 -4.67
CA PRO A 180 -11.62 -3.13 -5.86
C PRO A 180 -11.79 -1.61 -5.77
N ALA A 181 -10.73 -0.86 -6.14
CA ALA A 181 -10.74 0.60 -6.17
C ALA A 181 -10.58 1.10 -7.62
N PRO A 182 -11.63 1.07 -8.46
CA PRO A 182 -11.53 1.42 -9.89
C PRO A 182 -11.09 2.87 -10.10
N GLU A 183 -11.57 3.81 -9.29
CA GLU A 183 -11.15 5.21 -9.34
C GLU A 183 -9.63 5.36 -9.12
N LEU A 184 -9.09 4.66 -8.13
CA LEU A 184 -7.64 4.66 -7.86
C LEU A 184 -6.86 4.01 -9.00
N ALA A 185 -7.40 2.95 -9.62
CA ALA A 185 -6.77 2.30 -10.76
C ALA A 185 -6.71 3.20 -12.00
N GLU A 186 -7.77 3.97 -12.28
CA GLU A 186 -7.76 4.95 -13.37
C GLU A 186 -6.84 6.13 -13.07
N ALA A 187 -6.84 6.65 -11.83
CA ALA A 187 -5.89 7.69 -11.42
C ALA A 187 -4.43 7.23 -11.52
N ALA A 188 -4.14 5.98 -11.16
CA ALA A 188 -2.80 5.40 -11.33
C ALA A 188 -2.39 5.37 -12.81
N ARG A 189 -3.29 4.95 -13.71
CA ARG A 189 -3.02 4.97 -15.15
C ARG A 189 -2.76 6.37 -15.67
N ALA A 190 -3.56 7.35 -15.25
CA ALA A 190 -3.40 8.74 -15.64
C ALA A 190 -2.05 9.32 -15.16
N ALA A 191 -1.68 9.08 -13.90
CA ALA A 191 -0.39 9.50 -13.33
C ALA A 191 0.81 8.88 -14.08
N VAL A 192 0.74 7.59 -14.40
CA VAL A 192 1.80 6.91 -15.15
C VAL A 192 1.87 7.40 -16.59
N GLN A 193 0.72 7.63 -17.24
CA GLN A 193 0.67 8.17 -18.60
C GLN A 193 1.30 9.56 -18.65
N GLN A 194 0.95 10.44 -17.71
CA GLN A 194 1.57 11.76 -17.56
C GLN A 194 3.09 11.65 -17.46
N GLY A 195 3.60 10.79 -16.59
CA GLY A 195 5.05 10.58 -16.44
C GLY A 195 5.74 10.03 -17.70
N ILE A 196 5.04 9.22 -18.51
CA ILE A 196 5.56 8.73 -19.81
C ILE A 196 5.59 9.86 -20.84
N ASP A 197 4.54 10.70 -20.87
CA ASP A 197 4.38 11.77 -21.85
C ASP A 197 5.39 12.90 -21.61
N THR A 198 5.63 13.26 -20.34
CA THR A 198 6.63 14.25 -19.92
C THR A 198 8.06 13.70 -19.90
N GLY A 199 8.24 12.37 -19.98
CA GLY A 199 9.54 11.70 -19.90
C GLY A 199 10.14 11.66 -18.48
N GLN A 200 9.35 11.98 -17.45
CA GLN A 200 9.75 11.88 -16.04
C GLN A 200 9.82 10.41 -15.57
N ALA A 201 8.94 9.55 -16.08
CA ALA A 201 8.85 8.15 -15.67
C ALA A 201 10.09 7.35 -16.12
N ARG A 202 10.70 6.65 -15.16
CA ARG A 202 11.83 5.75 -15.34
C ARG A 202 11.45 4.38 -14.76
N PRO A 203 10.83 3.49 -15.57
CA PRO A 203 10.34 2.18 -15.11
C PRO A 203 11.38 1.32 -14.36
N ALA A 204 12.68 1.46 -14.68
CA ALA A 204 13.74 0.76 -13.96
C ALA A 204 13.90 1.23 -12.51
N ALA A 205 13.77 2.54 -12.23
CA ALA A 205 13.78 3.09 -10.89
C ALA A 205 12.55 2.65 -10.11
N ALA A 206 11.36 2.74 -10.73
CA ALA A 206 10.10 2.27 -10.14
C ALA A 206 10.17 0.78 -9.73
N ARG A 207 10.75 -0.10 -10.56
CA ARG A 207 10.94 -1.52 -10.20
C ARG A 207 11.82 -1.70 -8.96
N ARG A 208 12.92 -0.94 -8.84
CA ARG A 208 13.77 -0.99 -7.64
C ARG A 208 13.02 -0.54 -6.39
N TYR A 209 12.16 0.48 -6.53
CA TYR A 209 11.33 0.95 -5.42
C TYR A 209 10.29 -0.09 -5.01
N GLY A 210 9.58 -0.66 -5.98
CA GLY A 210 8.58 -1.69 -5.74
C GLY A 210 9.16 -2.97 -5.12
N TYR A 211 10.38 -3.36 -5.50
CA TYR A 211 11.07 -4.50 -4.87
C TYR A 211 11.27 -4.27 -3.37
N LEU A 212 11.76 -3.09 -2.97
CA LEU A 212 11.98 -2.76 -1.56
C LEU A 212 10.66 -2.60 -0.79
N LEU A 213 9.65 -1.96 -1.37
CA LEU A 213 8.30 -1.87 -0.78
C LEU A 213 7.75 -3.26 -0.44
N ARG A 214 7.79 -4.17 -1.41
CA ARG A 214 7.35 -5.56 -1.20
C ARG A 214 8.18 -6.27 -0.15
N ALA A 215 9.51 -6.17 -0.21
CA ALA A 215 10.38 -6.84 0.75
C ALA A 215 10.11 -6.38 2.18
N TYR A 216 9.87 -5.09 2.38
CA TYR A 216 9.49 -4.54 3.68
C TYR A 216 8.08 -4.94 4.12
N GLU A 217 7.14 -5.08 3.19
CA GLU A 217 5.79 -5.57 3.50
C GLU A 217 5.78 -7.07 3.89
N VAL A 218 6.77 -7.86 3.44
CA VAL A 218 6.95 -9.25 3.89
C VAL A 218 7.58 -9.32 5.29
N MET A 219 8.36 -8.30 5.69
CA MET A 219 8.90 -8.20 7.05
C MET A 219 7.83 -7.87 8.10
N PHE A 220 6.68 -7.35 7.67
CA PHE A 220 5.50 -7.05 8.49
C PHE A 220 4.72 -8.33 8.84
#